data_AF-A0A7J2SH86-F1
#
_entry.id   AF-A0A7J2SH86-F1
#
_cell.length_a   1.000
_cell.length_b   1.000
_cell.length_c   1.000
_cell.angle_alpha   90.00
_cell.angle_beta   90.00
_cell.angle_gamma   90.00
#
_symmetry.space_group_name_H-M   'P 1'
#
loop_
_entity.id
_entity.type
_entity.pdbx_description
1 polymer ?
#
loop_
_entity_poly.entity_id
_entity_poly.type
_entity_poly.pdbx_seq_one_letter_code
_entity_poly.pdbx_strand_id
1 'polypeptide(L)'
;MKFKALLLIIIISAIVLSYLPKSEQQLFHAVGGFVRDSDGNGINNVVVYIKNLDKNITKTAITQTGEQGKGAYTTLFLENEFDWGDTLYVEAKKGALYGNNSTVFIDTG
;
A
#
# COMPACT_ATOMS: atom_id res chain seq x y z
N MET A 1 44.47 -33.03 -17.80
CA MET A 1 43.18 -33.46 -17.18
C MET A 1 42.49 -32.38 -16.31
N LYS A 2 43.06 -31.18 -16.10
CA LYS A 2 42.52 -30.20 -15.13
C LYS A 2 41.41 -29.25 -15.68
N PHE A 3 41.29 -29.11 -17.00
CA PHE A 3 40.33 -28.18 -17.62
C PHE A 3 38.86 -28.67 -17.62
N LYS A 4 38.62 -29.98 -17.60
CA LYS A 4 37.26 -30.55 -17.62
C LYS A 4 36.49 -30.27 -16.33
N ALA A 5 37.18 -30.26 -15.19
CA ALA A 5 36.57 -29.97 -13.89
C ALA A 5 36.17 -28.50 -13.75
N LEU A 6 36.98 -27.58 -14.28
CA LEU A 6 36.68 -26.14 -14.26
C LEU A 6 35.44 -25.82 -15.11
N LEU A 7 35.34 -26.43 -16.30
CA LEU A 7 34.19 -26.26 -17.18
C LEU A 7 32.89 -26.76 -16.53
N LEU A 8 32.95 -27.91 -15.84
CA LEU A 8 31.80 -28.48 -15.13
C LEU A 8 31.31 -27.55 -14.01
N ILE A 9 32.23 -26.95 -13.25
CA ILE A 9 31.89 -26.00 -12.18
C ILE A 9 31.18 -24.76 -12.76
N ILE A 10 31.69 -24.20 -13.86
CA ILE A 10 31.08 -23.03 -14.52
C ILE A 10 29.65 -23.34 -14.99
N ILE A 11 29.43 -24.52 -15.58
CA ILE A 11 28.11 -24.96 -16.04
C ILE A 11 27.14 -25.12 -14.85
N ILE A 12 27.57 -25.77 -13.77
CA ILE A 12 26.74 -25.95 -12.57
C ILE A 12 26.38 -24.58 -11.96
N SER A 13 27.33 -23.65 -11.85
CA SER A 13 27.06 -22.31 -11.32
C SER A 13 26.07 -21.51 -12.18
N ALA A 14 26.18 -21.58 -13.51
CA ALA A 14 25.24 -20.92 -14.42
C ALA A 14 23.82 -21.51 -14.31
N ILE A 15 23.70 -22.82 -14.17
CA ILE A 15 22.42 -23.51 -13.99
C ILE A 15 21.79 -23.10 -12.65
N VAL A 16 22.55 -23.10 -11.55
CA VAL A 16 22.05 -22.69 -10.23
C VAL A 16 21.55 -21.24 -10.27
N LEU A 17 22.26 -20.31 -10.95
CA LEU A 17 21.81 -18.93 -11.13
C LEU A 17 20.49 -18.82 -11.90
N SER A 18 20.24 -19.69 -12.89
CA SER A 18 18.97 -19.70 -13.64
C SER A 18 17.78 -20.28 -12.85
N TYR A 19 18.04 -21.03 -11.78
CA TYR A 19 17.03 -21.59 -10.88
C TYR A 19 16.85 -20.79 -9.59
N LEU A 20 17.63 -19.73 -9.36
CA LEU A 20 17.30 -18.79 -8.30
C LEU A 20 15.94 -18.17 -8.66
N PRO A 21 14.91 -18.34 -7.82
CA PRO A 21 13.63 -17.69 -8.05
C PRO A 21 13.91 -16.19 -8.14
N LYS A 22 13.59 -15.60 -9.28
CA LYS A 22 13.47 -14.14 -9.38
C LYS A 22 12.46 -13.78 -8.31
N SER A 23 12.89 -13.05 -7.28
CA SER A 23 11.98 -12.43 -6.34
C SER A 23 11.05 -11.55 -7.17
N GLU A 24 9.83 -12.04 -7.44
CA GLU A 24 8.79 -11.22 -8.04
C GLU A 24 8.50 -10.14 -7.00
N GLN A 25 9.06 -8.95 -7.22
CA GLN A 25 8.69 -7.79 -6.43
C GLN A 25 7.20 -7.58 -6.65
N GLN A 26 6.42 -7.90 -5.63
CA GLN A 26 5.00 -7.59 -5.62
C GLN A 26 4.89 -6.06 -5.58
N LEU A 27 4.41 -5.48 -6.67
CA LEU A 27 4.22 -4.04 -6.80
C LEU A 27 2.93 -3.64 -6.11
N PHE A 28 2.96 -2.50 -5.42
CA PHE A 28 1.83 -1.97 -4.67
C PHE A 28 1.65 -0.48 -4.96
N HIS A 29 0.40 -0.05 -4.98
CA HIS A 29 0.01 1.36 -4.94
C HIS A 29 -0.32 1.75 -3.51
N ALA A 30 0.32 2.82 -3.02
CA ALA A 30 0.02 3.40 -1.73
C ALA A 30 -1.09 4.44 -1.88
N VAL A 31 -2.22 4.21 -1.20
CA VAL A 31 -3.34 5.15 -1.13
C VAL A 31 -3.42 5.66 0.30
N GLY A 32 -3.39 6.97 0.48
CA GLY A 32 -3.40 7.59 1.80
C GLY A 32 -4.12 8.92 1.84
N GLY A 33 -4.26 9.45 3.05
CA GLY A 33 -4.92 10.73 3.30
C GLY A 33 -4.88 11.12 4.77
N PHE A 34 -5.68 12.13 5.12
CA PHE A 34 -5.76 12.64 6.49
C PHE A 34 -7.22 12.70 6.95
N VAL A 35 -7.45 12.38 8.22
CA VAL A 35 -8.71 12.65 8.92
C VAL A 35 -8.49 13.82 9.87
N ARG A 36 -9.27 14.88 9.71
CA ARG A 36 -9.17 16.12 10.48
C ARG A 36 -10.52 16.51 11.09
N ASP A 37 -10.50 17.26 12.20
CA ASP A 37 -11.68 17.91 12.76
C ASP A 37 -12.01 19.21 12.00
N SER A 38 -13.08 19.90 12.42
CA SER A 38 -13.53 21.17 11.82
C SER A 38 -12.50 22.29 11.91
N ASP A 39 -11.57 22.19 12.86
CA ASP A 39 -10.52 23.18 13.11
C ASP A 39 -9.22 22.81 12.37
N GLY A 40 -9.23 21.70 11.63
CA GLY A 40 -8.10 21.21 10.84
C GLY A 40 -7.11 20.34 11.61
N ASN A 41 -7.37 19.99 12.87
CA ASN A 41 -6.49 19.12 13.65
C ASN A 41 -6.65 17.66 13.25
N GLY A 42 -5.54 16.96 13.10
CA GLY A 42 -5.53 15.53 12.81
C GLY A 42 -6.16 14.68 13.93
N ILE A 43 -7.07 13.78 13.56
CA ILE A 43 -7.77 12.89 14.49
C ILE A 43 -7.14 11.50 14.45
N ASN A 44 -6.56 11.06 15.56
CA ASN A 44 -5.93 9.73 15.66
C ASN A 44 -6.92 8.62 16.05
N ASN A 45 -6.51 7.37 15.87
CA ASN A 45 -7.27 6.15 16.19
C ASN A 45 -8.66 6.12 15.53
N VAL A 46 -8.75 6.62 14.30
CA VAL A 46 -9.92 6.54 13.43
C VAL A 46 -9.78 5.31 12.55
N VAL A 47 -10.84 4.52 12.43
CA VAL A 47 -10.92 3.44 11.44
C VAL A 47 -11.34 4.05 10.11
N VAL A 48 -10.55 3.84 9.07
CA VAL A 48 -10.81 4.35 7.72
C VAL A 48 -11.07 3.17 6.80
N TYR A 49 -12.24 3.16 6.18
CA TYR A 49 -12.61 2.21 5.13
C TYR A 49 -12.33 2.86 3.79
N ILE A 50 -11.54 2.20 2.94
CA ILE A 50 -11.26 2.62 1.57
C ILE A 50 -11.83 1.55 0.64
N LYS A 51 -12.87 1.90 -0.11
CA LYS A 51 -13.46 1.04 -1.13
C LYS A 51 -13.10 1.54 -2.51
N ASN A 52 -12.40 0.72 -3.28
CA ASN A 52 -12.33 0.87 -4.72
C ASN A 52 -13.68 0.43 -5.31
N LEU A 53 -14.44 1.37 -5.87
CA LEU A 53 -15.78 1.11 -6.40
C LEU A 53 -15.73 0.32 -7.71
N ASP A 54 -14.74 0.60 -8.57
CA ASP A 54 -14.60 -0.03 -9.89
C ASP A 54 -14.16 -1.49 -9.78
N LYS A 55 -13.29 -1.80 -8.81
CA LYS A 55 -12.82 -3.18 -8.55
C LYS A 55 -13.62 -3.90 -7.47
N ASN A 56 -14.50 -3.19 -6.77
CA ASN A 56 -15.26 -3.67 -5.62
C ASN A 56 -14.38 -4.28 -4.50
N ILE A 57 -13.24 -3.64 -4.23
CA ILE A 57 -12.28 -4.06 -3.19
C ILE A 57 -12.35 -3.10 -2.03
N THR A 58 -12.31 -3.62 -0.80
CA THR A 58 -12.29 -2.79 0.41
C THR A 58 -11.02 -3.08 1.20
N LYS A 59 -10.33 -2.02 1.60
CA LYS A 59 -9.22 -2.05 2.55
C LYS A 59 -9.59 -1.23 3.78
N THR A 60 -8.96 -1.54 4.89
CA THR A 60 -9.13 -0.80 6.15
C THR A 60 -7.77 -0.29 6.61
N ALA A 61 -7.74 0.95 7.07
CA ALA A 61 -6.58 1.57 7.70
C ALA A 61 -6.97 2.16 9.05
N ILE A 62 -5.98 2.41 9.89
CA ILE A 62 -6.15 3.15 11.15
C ILE A 62 -5.24 4.36 11.09
N THR A 63 -5.79 5.54 11.40
CA THR A 63 -4.97 6.75 11.45
C THR A 63 -3.94 6.66 12.57
N GLN A 64 -2.68 6.96 12.26
CA GLN A 64 -1.57 6.79 13.20
C GLN A 64 -1.21 8.10 13.92
N THR A 65 -0.54 7.95 15.06
CA THR A 65 0.08 9.05 15.81
C THR A 65 1.59 8.98 15.56
N GLY A 66 2.17 9.92 14.80
CA GLY A 66 3.61 9.89 14.50
C GLY A 66 4.10 11.07 13.67
N GLU A 67 5.40 11.05 13.29
CA GLU A 67 6.07 12.10 12.50
C GLU A 67 5.37 12.41 11.16
N GLN A 68 4.62 11.46 10.61
CA GLN A 68 3.83 11.63 9.38
C GLN A 68 2.55 12.47 9.55
N GLY A 69 2.32 13.02 10.74
CA GLY A 69 1.20 13.89 11.04
C GLY A 69 0.04 13.16 11.71
N LYS A 70 -0.54 13.78 12.73
CA LYS A 70 -1.76 13.29 13.38
C LYS A 70 -2.84 13.09 12.32
N GLY A 71 -3.60 12.01 12.44
CA GLY A 71 -4.74 11.71 11.56
C GLY A 71 -4.36 11.19 10.17
N ALA A 72 -3.09 10.93 9.87
CA ALA A 72 -2.68 10.33 8.60
C ALA A 72 -3.02 8.83 8.56
N TYR A 73 -3.47 8.34 7.41
CA TYR A 73 -3.64 6.91 7.12
C TYR A 73 -3.06 6.57 5.75
N THR A 74 -2.62 5.32 5.60
CA THR A 74 -2.15 4.75 4.33
C THR A 74 -2.58 3.29 4.26
N THR A 75 -2.95 2.83 3.07
CA THR A 75 -3.19 1.43 2.74
C THR A 75 -2.49 1.06 1.44
N LEU A 76 -2.21 -0.23 1.26
CA LEU A 76 -1.57 -0.76 0.06
C LEU A 76 -2.59 -1.57 -0.75
N PHE A 77 -2.73 -1.21 -2.01
CA PHE A 77 -3.43 -1.99 -3.02
C PHE A 77 -2.41 -2.69 -3.90
N LEU A 78 -2.68 -3.94 -4.26
CA LEU A 78 -1.92 -4.60 -5.33
C LEU A 78 -2.25 -3.95 -6.68
N GLU A 79 -1.37 -4.11 -7.67
CA GLU A 79 -1.61 -3.59 -9.04
C GLU A 79 -2.93 -4.07 -9.66
N ASN A 80 -3.40 -5.28 -9.34
CA ASN A 80 -4.68 -5.78 -9.83
C ASN A 80 -5.90 -5.29 -9.02
N GLU A 81 -5.67 -4.57 -7.92
CA GLU A 81 -6.72 -4.06 -7.02
C GLU A 81 -6.95 -2.55 -7.15
N PHE A 82 -6.09 -1.85 -7.88
CA PHE A 82 -6.16 -0.40 -8.07
C PHE A 82 -5.44 0.01 -9.35
N ASP A 83 -6.15 0.75 -10.20
CA ASP A 83 -5.58 1.48 -11.33
C ASP A 83 -5.67 2.99 -11.10
N TRP A 84 -4.72 3.75 -11.64
CA TRP A 84 -4.80 5.21 -11.64
C TRP A 84 -6.04 5.67 -12.41
N GLY A 85 -6.93 6.41 -11.72
CA GLY A 85 -8.21 6.85 -12.25
C GLY A 85 -9.41 6.07 -11.69
N ASP A 86 -9.18 4.98 -10.95
CA ASP A 86 -10.24 4.29 -10.22
C ASP A 86 -10.90 5.22 -9.19
N THR A 87 -12.21 5.04 -9.01
CA THR A 87 -13.02 5.79 -8.06
C THR A 87 -12.95 5.15 -6.68
N LEU A 88 -12.43 5.92 -5.72
CA LEU A 88 -12.37 5.52 -4.32
C LEU A 88 -13.48 6.17 -3.50
N TYR A 89 -14.22 5.34 -2.76
CA TYR A 89 -15.05 5.78 -1.65
C TYR A 89 -14.28 5.62 -0.34
N VAL A 90 -14.17 6.69 0.44
CA VAL A 90 -13.49 6.67 1.74
C VAL A 90 -14.44 7.10 2.84
N GLU A 91 -14.50 6.32 3.91
CA GLU A 91 -15.31 6.62 5.10
C GLU A 91 -14.46 6.45 6.36
N ALA A 92 -14.45 7.47 7.21
CA ALA A 92 -13.73 7.49 8.48
C ALA A 92 -14.71 7.37 9.65
N LYS A 93 -14.52 6.38 10.53
CA LYS A 93 -15.33 6.14 11.74
C LYS A 93 -14.49 6.19 13.01
N LYS A 94 -14.97 6.96 13.99
CA LYS A 94 -14.37 7.03 15.33
C LYS A 94 -15.46 7.01 16.40
N GLY A 95 -15.89 5.82 16.80
CA GLY A 95 -16.95 5.65 17.80
C GLY A 95 -18.26 6.34 17.43
N ALA A 96 -19.21 6.40 18.38
CA ALA A 96 -20.56 6.92 18.14
C ALA A 96 -20.68 8.47 18.16
N LEU A 97 -19.61 9.20 18.46
CA LEU A 97 -19.65 10.64 18.76
C LEU A 97 -19.02 11.55 17.69
N TYR A 98 -18.40 10.98 16.64
CA TYR A 98 -17.78 11.75 15.57
C TYR A 98 -18.46 11.37 14.25
N GLY A 99 -19.31 12.27 13.75
CA GLY A 99 -20.02 12.13 12.48
C GLY A 99 -19.08 12.06 11.27
N ASN A 100 -19.66 11.87 10.08
CA ASN A 100 -18.96 11.72 8.80
C ASN A 100 -17.87 12.80 8.61
N ASN A 101 -16.61 12.40 8.59
CA ASN A 101 -15.48 13.30 8.33
C ASN A 101 -15.10 13.27 6.85
N SER A 102 -14.77 14.44 6.31
CA SER A 102 -14.41 14.63 4.90
C SER A 102 -12.98 14.16 4.64
N THR A 103 -12.78 13.32 3.62
CA THR A 103 -11.47 12.91 3.14
C THR A 103 -10.98 13.90 2.07
N VAL A 104 -9.80 14.46 2.25
CA VAL A 104 -9.12 15.29 1.23
C VAL A 104 -8.07 14.43 0.54
N PHE A 105 -8.19 14.28 -0.77
CA PHE A 105 -7.16 13.67 -1.62
C PHE A 105 -6.15 14.76 -2.00
N ILE A 106 -4.85 14.50 -1.79
CA ILE A 106 -3.78 15.32 -2.36
C ILE A 106 -3.14 14.50 -3.46
N ASP A 107 -3.26 15.01 -4.68
CA ASP A 107 -2.58 14.51 -5.87
C ASP A 107 -1.08 14.79 -5.73
N THR A 108 -0.27 13.74 -5.68
CA THR A 108 1.19 13.84 -5.82
C THR A 108 1.59 13.04 -7.05
N GLY A 109 1.34 13.62 -8.22
CA GLY A 109 1.87 13.14 -9.49
C GLY A 109 3.39 12.96 -9.49
#